data_AF-A0A2G9N279-F1
#
_entry.id   AF-A0A2G9N279-F1
#
_cell.length_a   1.000
_cell.length_b   1.000
_cell.length_c   1.000
_cell.angle_alpha   90.00
_cell.angle_beta   90.00
_cell.angle_gamma   90.00
#
_symmetry.space_group_name_H-M   'P 1'
#
loop_
_entity.id
_entity.type
_entity.pdbx_description
1 polymer ?
#
loop_
_entity_poly.entity_id
_entity_poly.type
_entity_poly.pdbx_seq_one_letter_code
_entity_poly.pdbx_strand_id
1 'polypeptide(L)'
;FGDNLFVFDHHQKTDVEHPWHFSPFDYGINGGNEISASGVAYLFAKTMSENNSDFLPLAIVGATGDMQDFAGSFVGMNREIINEGKEKKLIIVENDLRLYGRVTRPLVSFLTFSSSPIIPDLTASEENSLKFLQSLGIELKKGDRWRTYIDLSPEEKKKLTSALIVHLSMHNVPEWKIKELIGEVFIFPNEDRHSPLSEAKEYSTLLNACGRHGRAEIGIEVCLGDRGENYLVAMSLMQEHRRQLRQGIEFVTKNGLEEEEQFYYFNAGSEIKESIVGIVAGMLYGSGIVETNKPIIAIAKNEDGSLKISGRATKDLLRKGINLGKAFKEVCADIGDNSEGGGHAIAAGLKLEEPHLPVFMEKINAKFKQQITP
;
A
#
# COMPACT_ATOMS: atom_id res chain seq x y z
N PHE A 1 8.41 -14.00 27.82
CA PHE A 1 9.72 -13.68 27.25
C PHE A 1 10.62 -13.28 28.42
N GLY A 2 11.71 -13.99 28.70
CA GLY A 2 12.63 -13.64 29.80
C GLY A 2 13.53 -12.45 29.43
N ASP A 3 14.68 -12.30 30.10
CA ASP A 3 15.66 -11.21 29.86
C ASP A 3 16.25 -11.16 28.42
N ASN A 4 15.94 -12.15 27.58
CA ASN A 4 16.40 -12.30 26.20
C ASN A 4 15.33 -11.90 25.16
N LEU A 5 14.69 -10.75 25.36
CA LEU A 5 13.78 -10.16 24.36
C LEU A 5 14.44 -8.92 23.77
N PHE A 6 14.50 -8.81 22.46
CA PHE A 6 14.96 -7.61 21.75
C PHE A 6 13.84 -7.14 20.84
N VAL A 7 13.51 -5.86 20.89
CA VAL A 7 12.43 -5.27 20.08
C VAL A 7 13.02 -4.25 19.14
N PHE A 8 12.91 -4.52 17.83
CA PHE A 8 13.28 -3.63 16.75
C PHE A 8 11.99 -3.21 16.04
N ASP A 9 11.50 -2.01 16.35
CA ASP A 9 10.22 -1.51 15.85
C ASP A 9 10.30 0.00 15.57
N HIS A 10 9.36 0.50 14.79
CA HIS A 10 9.24 1.89 14.37
C HIS A 10 7.91 2.53 14.78
N HIS A 11 7.04 1.82 15.50
CA HIS A 11 5.80 2.39 16.03
C HIS A 11 6.09 3.34 17.19
N GLN A 12 5.12 4.23 17.47
CA GLN A 12 5.17 5.06 18.66
C GLN A 12 5.19 4.16 19.91
N LYS A 13 6.08 4.49 20.85
CA LYS A 13 6.16 3.76 22.11
C LYS A 13 4.84 3.80 22.86
N THR A 14 4.52 2.68 23.49
CA THR A 14 3.52 2.63 24.56
C THR A 14 4.19 2.99 25.89
N ASP A 15 3.39 3.16 26.94
CA ASP A 15 3.88 3.48 28.30
C ASP A 15 4.66 2.31 28.97
N VAL A 16 4.91 1.22 28.24
CA VAL A 16 5.63 0.04 28.73
C VAL A 16 7.11 0.17 28.41
N GLU A 17 7.93 0.31 29.45
CA GLU A 17 9.38 0.32 29.31
C GLU A 17 9.96 -1.09 29.27
N HIS A 18 10.89 -1.32 28.33
CA HIS A 18 11.66 -2.55 28.22
C HIS A 18 13.12 -2.21 27.90
N PRO A 19 14.11 -2.78 28.60
CA PRO A 19 15.52 -2.36 28.49
C PRO A 19 16.13 -2.56 27.09
N TRP A 20 15.60 -3.51 26.32
CA TRP A 20 16.04 -3.85 24.97
C TRP A 20 15.02 -3.48 23.88
N HIS A 21 14.24 -2.42 24.11
CA HIS A 21 13.37 -1.85 23.09
C HIS A 21 14.08 -0.72 22.37
N PHE A 22 14.51 -0.99 21.14
CA PHE A 22 15.22 -0.04 20.28
C PHE A 22 14.19 0.69 19.40
N SER A 23 13.73 1.85 19.86
CA SER A 23 12.80 2.68 19.11
C SER A 23 13.52 3.86 18.47
N PRO A 24 13.28 4.17 17.19
CA PRO A 24 13.86 5.35 16.54
C PRO A 24 13.44 6.66 17.21
N PHE A 25 12.26 6.69 17.84
CA PHE A 25 11.75 7.88 18.53
C PHE A 25 12.63 8.34 19.70
N ASP A 26 13.36 7.43 20.36
CA ASP A 26 14.28 7.77 21.45
C ASP A 26 15.45 8.66 20.97
N TYR A 27 15.72 8.59 19.67
CA TYR A 27 16.81 9.31 19.00
C TYR A 27 16.28 10.46 18.15
N GLY A 28 15.01 10.84 18.31
CA GLY A 28 14.38 11.90 17.53
C GLY A 28 14.10 11.54 16.07
N ILE A 29 14.16 10.25 15.71
CA ILE A 29 13.88 9.76 14.36
C ILE A 29 12.39 9.39 14.28
N ASN A 30 11.69 9.95 13.30
CA ASN A 30 10.26 9.69 13.12
C ASN A 30 10.01 8.33 12.45
N GLY A 31 9.62 7.32 13.23
CA GLY A 31 9.30 5.99 12.70
C GLY A 31 8.11 5.94 11.73
N GLY A 32 7.32 7.01 11.59
CA GLY A 32 6.25 7.10 10.60
C GLY A 32 6.74 7.34 9.16
N ASN A 33 7.94 7.92 8.96
CA ASN A 33 8.41 8.31 7.62
C ASN A 33 9.95 8.33 7.44
N GLU A 34 10.73 8.34 8.51
CA GLU A 34 12.19 8.43 8.45
C GLU A 34 12.87 7.06 8.56
N ILE A 35 12.23 6.05 9.15
CA ILE A 35 12.73 4.67 9.16
C ILE A 35 11.61 3.66 9.42
N SER A 36 11.67 2.51 8.76
CA SER A 36 10.76 1.36 8.99
C SER A 36 11.40 0.31 9.89
N ALA A 37 10.62 -0.67 10.35
CA ALA A 37 11.17 -1.82 11.08
C ALA A 37 12.26 -2.55 10.28
N SER A 38 12.09 -2.67 8.95
CA SER A 38 13.11 -3.25 8.08
C SER A 38 14.40 -2.42 8.01
N GLY A 39 14.29 -1.10 8.09
CA GLY A 39 15.44 -0.20 8.23
C GLY A 39 16.18 -0.39 9.54
N VAL A 40 15.44 -0.47 10.67
CA VAL A 40 16.04 -0.75 11.99
C VAL A 40 16.76 -2.10 11.99
N ALA A 41 16.12 -3.15 11.44
CA ALA A 41 16.71 -4.48 11.34
C ALA A 41 17.97 -4.49 10.48
N TYR A 42 18.00 -3.75 9.37
CA TYR A 42 19.18 -3.59 8.53
C TYR A 42 20.33 -2.91 9.27
N LEU A 43 20.07 -1.80 9.97
CA LEU A 43 21.11 -1.10 10.74
C LEU A 43 21.70 -2.00 11.84
N PHE A 44 20.86 -2.79 12.51
CA PHE A 44 21.31 -3.78 13.47
C PHE A 44 22.19 -4.86 12.80
N ALA A 45 21.74 -5.45 11.70
CA ALA A 45 22.50 -6.45 10.95
C ALA A 45 23.86 -5.91 10.49
N LYS A 46 23.89 -4.69 9.94
CA LYS A 46 25.12 -4.00 9.52
C LYS A 46 26.07 -3.75 10.71
N THR A 47 25.53 -3.43 11.89
CA THR A 47 26.34 -3.25 13.11
C THR A 47 27.02 -4.57 13.55
N MET A 48 26.38 -5.72 13.30
CA MET A 48 27.00 -7.03 13.56
C MET A 48 28.11 -7.36 12.55
N SER A 49 27.97 -6.95 11.29
CA SER A 49 28.97 -7.13 10.26
C SER A 49 28.73 -6.19 9.08
N GLU A 50 29.76 -5.47 8.64
CA GLU A 50 29.70 -4.65 7.42
C GLU A 50 29.37 -5.47 6.16
N ASN A 51 29.59 -6.79 6.17
CA ASN A 51 29.22 -7.67 5.06
C ASN A 51 27.71 -7.78 4.86
N ASN A 52 26.90 -7.46 5.88
CA ASN A 52 25.42 -7.48 5.82
C ASN A 52 24.83 -6.27 5.04
N SER A 53 25.69 -5.50 4.36
CA SER A 53 25.28 -4.40 3.49
C SER A 53 24.46 -4.87 2.29
N ASP A 54 24.58 -6.15 1.92
CA ASP A 54 23.79 -6.81 0.88
C ASP A 54 22.30 -6.93 1.22
N PHE A 55 21.90 -6.81 2.49
CA PHE A 55 20.48 -6.74 2.90
C PHE A 55 19.85 -5.36 2.72
N LEU A 56 20.61 -4.34 2.33
CA LEU A 56 20.13 -2.97 2.13
C LEU A 56 18.89 -2.90 1.20
N PRO A 57 18.85 -3.60 0.04
CA PRO A 57 17.64 -3.67 -0.78
C PRO A 57 16.38 -4.07 -0.01
N LEU A 58 16.47 -5.03 0.93
CA LEU A 58 15.33 -5.49 1.72
C LEU A 58 14.82 -4.42 2.68
N ALA A 59 15.71 -3.60 3.25
CA ALA A 59 15.32 -2.45 4.06
C ALA A 59 14.48 -1.44 3.26
N ILE A 60 14.84 -1.23 1.99
CA ILE A 60 14.10 -0.34 1.09
C ILE A 60 12.77 -0.97 0.66
N VAL A 61 12.74 -2.27 0.37
CA VAL A 61 11.48 -3.01 0.08
C VAL A 61 10.49 -2.88 1.23
N GLY A 62 10.93 -3.08 2.47
CA GLY A 62 10.07 -2.94 3.65
C GLY A 62 9.61 -1.51 3.86
N ALA A 63 10.51 -0.52 3.76
CA ALA A 63 10.15 0.91 3.88
C ALA A 63 9.16 1.37 2.79
N THR A 64 9.29 0.87 1.55
CA THR A 64 8.32 1.11 0.48
C THR A 64 6.98 0.43 0.78
N GLY A 65 6.99 -0.77 1.39
CA GLY A 65 5.79 -1.48 1.84
C GLY A 65 5.00 -0.71 2.89
N ASP A 66 5.71 -0.07 3.82
CA ASP A 66 5.15 0.81 4.84
C ASP A 66 4.76 2.20 4.29
N MET A 67 4.88 2.40 2.98
CA MET A 67 4.55 3.66 2.29
C MET A 67 5.34 4.87 2.82
N GLN A 68 6.54 4.67 3.35
CA GLN A 68 7.34 5.77 3.92
C GLN A 68 7.86 6.76 2.87
N ASP A 69 7.79 6.40 1.58
CA ASP A 69 8.06 7.27 0.43
C ASP A 69 6.82 8.08 -0.02
N PHE A 70 5.75 8.19 0.79
CA PHE A 70 4.45 8.77 0.39
C PHE A 70 4.54 10.16 -0.25
N ALA A 71 5.57 10.95 0.06
CA ALA A 71 5.81 12.29 -0.45
C ALA A 71 6.52 12.33 -1.82
N GLY A 72 6.82 11.18 -2.42
CA GLY A 72 7.59 11.09 -3.67
C GLY A 72 9.04 10.68 -3.48
N SER A 73 9.51 10.56 -2.24
CA SER A 73 10.90 10.27 -1.91
C SER A 73 11.05 9.81 -0.47
N PHE A 74 12.16 9.14 -0.15
CA PHE A 74 12.53 8.82 1.23
C PHE A 74 13.25 9.99 1.91
N VAL A 75 13.03 10.14 3.21
CA VAL A 75 13.63 11.17 4.08
C VAL A 75 14.28 10.53 5.31
N GLY A 76 15.00 11.32 6.11
CA GLY A 76 15.65 10.86 7.34
C GLY A 76 16.59 9.68 7.14
N MET A 77 16.56 8.70 8.03
CA MET A 77 17.46 7.55 8.00
C MET A 77 17.28 6.70 6.72
N ASN A 78 16.06 6.57 6.20
CA ASN A 78 15.82 5.90 4.91
C ASN A 78 16.63 6.56 3.78
N ARG A 79 16.79 7.89 3.79
CA ARG A 79 17.61 8.59 2.79
C ARG A 79 19.09 8.22 2.91
N GLU A 80 19.61 8.06 4.13
CA GLU A 80 20.98 7.64 4.37
C GLU A 80 21.22 6.22 3.84
N ILE A 81 20.31 5.30 4.12
CA ILE A 81 20.32 3.93 3.57
C ILE A 81 20.31 3.95 2.04
N ILE A 82 19.48 4.81 1.42
CA ILE A 82 19.46 4.97 -0.05
C ILE A 82 20.80 5.47 -0.60
N ASN A 83 21.41 6.46 0.04
CA ASN A 83 22.69 7.01 -0.41
C ASN A 83 23.79 5.95 -0.35
N GLU A 84 23.85 5.18 0.73
CA GLU A 84 24.74 4.02 0.85
C GLU A 84 24.49 2.99 -0.28
N GLY A 85 23.22 2.68 -0.55
CA GLY A 85 22.83 1.73 -1.61
C GLY A 85 23.29 2.18 -2.99
N LYS A 86 23.26 3.49 -3.27
CA LYS A 86 23.80 4.07 -4.51
C LYS A 86 25.31 3.97 -4.59
N GLU A 87 26.03 4.28 -3.51
CA GLU A 87 27.50 4.18 -3.46
C GLU A 87 27.96 2.74 -3.70
N LYS A 88 27.27 1.77 -3.09
CA LYS A 88 27.52 0.34 -3.24
C LYS A 88 26.93 -0.27 -4.53
N LYS A 89 26.23 0.53 -5.35
CA LYS A 89 25.54 0.11 -6.58
C LYS A 89 24.53 -1.03 -6.36
N LEU A 90 23.97 -1.12 -5.16
CA LEU A 90 22.91 -2.07 -4.81
C LEU A 90 21.53 -1.57 -5.21
N ILE A 91 21.40 -0.25 -5.44
CA ILE A 91 20.14 0.41 -5.83
C ILE A 91 20.41 1.46 -6.90
N ILE A 92 19.53 1.52 -7.89
CA ILE A 92 19.39 2.64 -8.81
C ILE A 92 18.14 3.42 -8.40
N VAL A 93 18.31 4.73 -8.24
CA VAL A 93 17.20 5.66 -7.94
C VAL A 93 16.94 6.52 -9.17
N GLU A 94 15.74 6.44 -9.71
CA GLU A 94 15.28 7.25 -10.83
C GLU A 94 14.11 8.13 -10.40
N ASN A 95 13.94 9.28 -11.06
CA ASN A 95 12.74 10.08 -10.91
C ASN A 95 11.79 9.73 -12.08
N ASP A 96 10.70 9.03 -11.80
CA ASP A 96 9.84 8.41 -12.82
C ASP A 96 8.38 8.31 -12.35
N LEU A 97 7.49 7.76 -13.18
CA LEU A 97 6.11 7.45 -12.77
C LEU A 97 6.10 6.45 -11.61
N ARG A 98 5.42 6.82 -10.51
CA ARG A 98 5.35 6.03 -9.27
C ARG A 98 4.18 5.03 -9.21
N LEU A 99 3.48 4.87 -10.33
CA LEU A 99 2.35 3.95 -10.44
C LEU A 99 2.81 2.50 -10.22
N TYR A 100 1.95 1.69 -9.63
CA TYR A 100 2.23 0.28 -9.41
C TYR A 100 2.05 -0.56 -10.69
N GLY A 101 2.90 -1.57 -10.87
CA GLY A 101 2.84 -2.48 -12.01
C GLY A 101 3.78 -2.11 -13.16
N ARG A 102 4.84 -1.34 -12.88
CA ARG A 102 5.81 -0.91 -13.91
C ARG A 102 6.47 -2.09 -14.61
N VAL A 103 6.70 -3.17 -13.88
CA VAL A 103 7.45 -4.35 -14.32
C VAL A 103 6.51 -5.45 -14.79
N THR A 104 5.41 -5.71 -14.07
CA THR A 104 4.60 -6.92 -14.30
C THR A 104 3.23 -6.68 -14.93
N ARG A 105 2.78 -5.42 -15.08
CA ARG A 105 1.49 -5.14 -15.74
C ARG A 105 1.69 -4.73 -17.20
N PRO A 106 0.91 -5.32 -18.13
CA PRO A 106 0.75 -4.75 -19.46
C PRO A 106 0.34 -3.28 -19.38
N LEU A 107 0.78 -2.45 -20.34
CA LEU A 107 0.58 -0.99 -20.33
C LEU A 107 -0.88 -0.56 -20.13
N VAL A 108 -1.85 -1.28 -20.73
CA VAL A 108 -3.29 -0.99 -20.53
C VAL A 108 -3.66 -1.18 -19.06
N SER A 109 -3.38 -2.36 -18.50
CA SER A 109 -3.65 -2.68 -17.09
C SER A 109 -2.87 -1.78 -16.11
N PHE A 110 -1.68 -1.32 -16.50
CA PHE A 110 -0.88 -0.37 -15.72
C PHE A 110 -1.64 0.94 -15.46
N LEU A 111 -2.35 1.47 -16.46
CA LEU A 111 -3.20 2.66 -16.31
C LEU A 111 -4.55 2.33 -15.67
N THR A 112 -5.22 1.27 -16.13
CA THR A 112 -6.55 0.87 -15.64
C THR A 112 -6.58 0.64 -14.14
N PHE A 113 -5.54 0.03 -13.58
CA PHE A 113 -5.47 -0.29 -12.16
C PHE A 113 -4.62 0.73 -11.36
N SER A 114 -4.47 1.96 -11.85
CA SER A 114 -3.85 3.06 -11.12
C SER A 114 -4.83 3.63 -10.09
N SER A 115 -4.51 3.50 -8.79
CA SER A 115 -5.35 3.99 -7.69
C SER A 115 -4.68 5.04 -6.81
N SER A 116 -3.40 5.37 -7.07
CA SER A 116 -2.66 6.38 -6.31
C SER A 116 -1.66 7.11 -7.23
N PRO A 117 -2.07 8.22 -7.87
CA PRO A 117 -3.42 8.80 -7.87
C PRO A 117 -4.40 8.01 -8.76
N ILE A 118 -5.70 8.25 -8.53
CA ILE A 118 -6.75 7.92 -9.49
C ILE A 118 -6.59 8.85 -10.70
N ILE A 119 -6.62 8.29 -11.90
CA ILE A 119 -6.53 9.02 -13.16
C ILE A 119 -7.95 9.06 -13.75
N PRO A 120 -8.63 10.23 -13.75
CA PRO A 120 -9.99 10.37 -14.26
C PRO A 120 -10.13 9.76 -15.66
N ASP A 121 -11.27 9.13 -15.94
CA ASP A 121 -11.59 8.40 -17.18
C ASP A 121 -10.70 7.21 -17.55
N LEU A 122 -9.50 7.06 -17.01
CA LEU A 122 -8.57 5.97 -17.34
C LEU A 122 -8.60 4.86 -16.29
N THR A 123 -8.55 5.23 -15.01
CA THR A 123 -8.69 4.30 -13.90
C THR A 123 -10.04 3.59 -14.00
N ALA A 124 -10.03 2.26 -13.80
CA ALA A 124 -11.16 1.35 -14.00
C ALA A 124 -11.73 1.26 -15.43
N SER A 125 -11.08 1.85 -16.44
CA SER A 125 -11.49 1.75 -17.85
C SER A 125 -10.37 1.21 -18.74
N GLU A 126 -10.44 -0.08 -19.07
CA GLU A 126 -9.52 -0.71 -20.04
C GLU A 126 -9.66 -0.07 -21.43
N GLU A 127 -10.89 0.22 -21.85
CA GLU A 127 -11.17 0.83 -23.16
C GLU A 127 -10.54 2.22 -23.27
N ASN A 128 -10.73 3.08 -22.27
CA ASN A 128 -10.15 4.43 -22.30
C ASN A 128 -8.63 4.38 -22.13
N SER A 129 -8.11 3.50 -21.27
CA SER A 129 -6.66 3.28 -21.12
C SER A 129 -6.01 2.85 -22.45
N LEU A 130 -6.66 1.95 -23.17
CA LEU A 130 -6.24 1.50 -24.50
C LEU A 130 -6.24 2.65 -25.51
N LYS A 131 -7.35 3.38 -25.64
CA LYS A 131 -7.47 4.53 -26.54
C LYS A 131 -6.46 5.63 -26.22
N PHE A 132 -6.22 5.88 -24.94
CA PHE A 132 -5.24 6.86 -24.47
C PHE A 132 -3.84 6.50 -24.96
N LEU A 133 -3.38 5.27 -24.70
CA LEU A 133 -2.05 4.79 -25.15
C LEU A 133 -1.92 4.78 -26.68
N GLN A 134 -2.98 4.38 -27.40
CA GLN A 134 -3.01 4.40 -28.87
C GLN A 134 -2.94 5.82 -29.43
N SER A 135 -3.59 6.80 -28.81
CA SER A 135 -3.52 8.20 -29.23
C SER A 135 -2.11 8.79 -29.08
N LEU A 136 -1.32 8.24 -28.15
CA LEU A 136 0.10 8.54 -27.99
C LEU A 136 1.00 7.75 -28.95
N GLY A 137 0.46 6.88 -29.81
CA GLY A 137 1.25 6.05 -30.72
C GLY A 137 2.21 5.09 -29.99
N ILE A 138 1.89 4.69 -28.76
CA ILE A 138 2.69 3.73 -27.99
C ILE A 138 2.28 2.32 -28.41
N GLU A 139 3.23 1.55 -28.93
CA GLU A 139 2.99 0.14 -29.26
C GLU A 139 2.78 -0.67 -27.98
N LEU A 140 1.73 -1.49 -27.94
CA LEU A 140 1.36 -2.26 -26.74
C LEU A 140 2.03 -3.63 -26.67
N LYS A 141 2.58 -4.10 -27.78
CA LYS A 141 3.21 -5.41 -27.91
C LYS A 141 4.57 -5.29 -28.60
N LYS A 142 5.45 -6.22 -28.27
CA LYS A 142 6.69 -6.47 -29.00
C LYS A 142 6.70 -7.95 -29.40
N GLY A 143 6.37 -8.23 -30.66
CA GLY A 143 6.01 -9.58 -31.10
C GLY A 143 4.75 -10.07 -30.36
N ASP A 144 4.81 -11.26 -29.77
CA ASP A 144 3.70 -11.85 -29.01
C ASP A 144 3.61 -11.38 -27.55
N ARG A 145 4.65 -10.69 -27.06
CA ARG A 145 4.73 -10.24 -25.67
C ARG A 145 4.08 -8.88 -25.49
N TRP A 146 3.15 -8.77 -24.53
CA TRP A 146 2.65 -7.48 -24.06
C TRP A 146 3.76 -6.67 -23.40
N ARG A 147 3.89 -5.41 -23.81
CA ARG A 147 4.87 -4.49 -23.24
C ARG A 147 4.38 -4.01 -21.87
N THR A 148 5.35 -3.78 -21.00
CA THR A 148 5.19 -3.21 -19.67
C THR A 148 5.82 -1.82 -19.65
N TYR A 149 5.66 -1.07 -18.56
CA TYR A 149 6.19 0.30 -18.48
C TYR A 149 7.71 0.35 -18.64
N ILE A 150 8.44 -0.64 -18.09
CA ILE A 150 9.90 -0.72 -18.22
C ILE A 150 10.38 -1.03 -19.64
N ASP A 151 9.49 -1.49 -20.54
CA ASP A 151 9.81 -1.73 -21.95
C ASP A 151 9.68 -0.46 -22.81
N LEU A 152 9.23 0.66 -22.25
CA LEU A 152 9.12 1.94 -22.94
C LEU A 152 10.51 2.59 -23.11
N SER A 153 10.74 3.21 -24.27
CA SER A 153 11.89 4.06 -24.49
C SER A 153 11.82 5.33 -23.62
N PRO A 154 12.94 6.04 -23.39
CA PRO A 154 12.92 7.32 -22.69
C PRO A 154 11.93 8.34 -23.31
N GLU A 155 11.81 8.36 -24.64
CA GLU A 155 10.88 9.22 -25.37
C GLU A 155 9.43 8.81 -25.14
N GLU A 156 9.11 7.52 -25.19
CA GLU A 156 7.77 7.00 -24.90
C GLU A 156 7.38 7.26 -23.45
N LYS A 157 8.29 7.04 -22.49
CA LYS A 157 8.07 7.37 -21.07
C LYS A 157 7.75 8.85 -20.91
N LYS A 158 8.58 9.74 -21.48
CA LYS A 158 8.35 11.19 -21.44
C LYS A 158 7.00 11.57 -22.05
N LYS A 159 6.64 10.97 -23.20
CA LYS A 159 5.36 11.21 -23.87
C LYS A 159 4.18 10.80 -23.01
N LEU A 160 4.23 9.60 -22.42
CA LEU A 160 3.19 9.09 -21.52
C LEU A 160 3.05 9.98 -20.28
N THR A 161 4.17 10.29 -19.61
CA THR A 161 4.17 11.12 -18.40
C THR A 161 3.61 12.51 -18.66
N SER A 162 4.04 13.18 -19.74
CA SER A 162 3.50 14.50 -20.10
C SER A 162 2.00 14.45 -20.40
N ALA A 163 1.55 13.42 -21.14
CA ALA A 163 0.15 13.26 -21.45
C ALA A 163 -0.70 13.02 -20.20
N LEU A 164 -0.22 12.23 -19.24
CA LEU A 164 -0.90 12.00 -17.96
C LEU A 164 -1.00 13.29 -17.14
N ILE A 165 0.07 14.09 -17.07
CA ILE A 165 0.04 15.40 -16.37
C ILE A 165 -1.03 16.32 -17.00
N VAL A 166 -1.04 16.44 -18.33
CA VAL A 166 -2.03 17.26 -19.04
C VAL A 166 -3.43 16.75 -18.78
N HIS A 167 -3.64 15.43 -18.87
CA HIS A 167 -4.93 14.79 -18.63
C HIS A 167 -5.46 15.08 -17.22
N LEU A 168 -4.62 14.93 -16.20
CA LEU A 168 -4.97 15.25 -14.81
C LEU A 168 -5.30 16.74 -14.63
N SER A 169 -4.51 17.62 -15.25
CA SER A 169 -4.75 19.07 -15.21
C SER A 169 -6.07 19.47 -15.87
N MET A 170 -6.43 18.87 -17.00
CA MET A 170 -7.71 19.12 -17.68
C MET A 170 -8.93 18.68 -16.86
N HIS A 171 -8.75 17.68 -16.00
CA HIS A 171 -9.77 17.21 -15.05
C HIS A 171 -9.75 17.95 -13.72
N ASN A 172 -9.05 19.09 -13.62
CA ASN A 172 -8.93 19.90 -12.41
C ASN A 172 -8.41 19.10 -11.20
N VAL A 173 -7.59 18.07 -11.42
CA VAL A 173 -6.95 17.35 -10.33
C VAL A 173 -5.98 18.30 -9.60
N PRO A 174 -6.05 18.41 -8.26
CA PRO A 174 -5.18 19.31 -7.51
C PRO A 174 -3.69 19.12 -7.81
N GLU A 175 -2.94 20.22 -7.94
CA GLU A 175 -1.52 20.21 -8.30
C GLU A 175 -0.68 19.28 -7.41
N TRP A 176 -0.98 19.24 -6.10
CA TRP A 176 -0.26 18.38 -5.17
C TRP A 176 -0.44 16.87 -5.50
N LYS A 177 -1.59 16.44 -6.02
CA LYS A 177 -1.79 15.05 -6.49
C LYS A 177 -1.07 14.78 -7.80
N ILE A 178 -1.04 15.76 -8.71
CA ILE A 178 -0.30 15.67 -9.96
C ILE A 178 1.20 15.50 -9.66
N LYS A 179 1.72 16.26 -8.68
CA LYS A 179 3.11 16.13 -8.21
C LYS A 179 3.42 14.75 -7.65
N GLU A 180 2.45 14.07 -7.03
CA GLU A 180 2.65 12.71 -6.50
C GLU A 180 2.81 11.63 -7.60
N LEU A 181 2.40 11.91 -8.84
CA LEU A 181 2.53 10.99 -9.97
C LEU A 181 4.00 10.67 -10.27
N ILE A 182 4.88 11.65 -10.05
CA ILE A 182 6.31 11.58 -10.34
C ILE A 182 7.09 11.60 -9.02
N GLY A 183 8.11 10.76 -8.93
CA GLY A 183 9.09 10.84 -7.86
C GLY A 183 10.05 9.67 -7.93
N GLU A 184 10.70 9.39 -6.82
CA GLU A 184 11.70 8.34 -6.75
C GLU A 184 11.08 6.96 -6.91
N VAL A 185 11.73 6.17 -7.76
CA VAL A 185 11.52 4.74 -7.93
C VAL A 185 12.84 4.02 -7.66
N PHE A 186 12.76 2.88 -6.98
CA PHE A 186 13.94 2.16 -6.48
C PHE A 186 14.07 0.85 -7.25
N ILE A 187 15.15 0.73 -8.01
CA ILE A 187 15.42 -0.38 -8.92
C ILE A 187 16.62 -1.17 -8.37
N PHE A 188 16.51 -2.49 -8.37
CA PHE A 188 17.57 -3.39 -7.91
C PHE A 188 18.31 -4.00 -9.11
N PRO A 189 19.51 -3.50 -9.47
CA PRO A 189 20.19 -3.87 -10.71
C PRO A 189 20.69 -5.33 -10.74
N ASN A 190 20.74 -6.01 -9.60
CA ASN A 190 21.18 -7.40 -9.49
C ASN A 190 20.05 -8.42 -9.70
N GLU A 191 18.80 -7.96 -9.83
CA GLU A 191 17.64 -8.79 -10.13
C GLU A 191 17.34 -8.81 -11.64
N ASP A 192 16.64 -9.85 -12.10
CA ASP A 192 16.09 -9.86 -13.46
C ASP A 192 15.15 -8.66 -13.64
N ARG A 193 15.45 -7.80 -14.62
CA ARG A 193 14.70 -6.57 -14.91
C ARG A 193 13.20 -6.79 -15.15
N HIS A 194 12.77 -7.99 -15.57
CA HIS A 194 11.38 -8.34 -15.83
C HIS A 194 10.72 -9.11 -14.66
N SER A 195 11.44 -9.29 -13.55
CA SER A 195 10.92 -9.84 -12.29
C SER A 195 10.34 -8.74 -11.41
N PRO A 196 9.22 -8.96 -10.69
CA PRO A 196 8.77 -8.01 -9.67
C PRO A 196 9.84 -7.73 -8.60
N LEU A 197 10.83 -8.61 -8.43
CA LEU A 197 11.95 -8.38 -7.52
C LEU A 197 12.84 -7.21 -7.94
N SER A 198 12.78 -6.74 -9.19
CA SER A 198 13.66 -5.67 -9.68
C SER A 198 13.26 -4.27 -9.24
N GLU A 199 12.08 -4.09 -8.64
CA GLU A 199 11.56 -2.78 -8.23
C GLU A 199 10.89 -2.88 -6.86
N ALA A 200 11.19 -1.92 -5.97
CA ALA A 200 10.81 -2.01 -4.55
C ALA A 200 9.30 -2.15 -4.31
N LYS A 201 8.45 -1.42 -5.04
CA LYS A 201 6.99 -1.50 -4.84
C LYS A 201 6.42 -2.84 -5.33
N GLU A 202 6.91 -3.35 -6.45
CA GLU A 202 6.55 -4.68 -6.96
C GLU A 202 7.04 -5.81 -6.04
N TYR A 203 8.28 -5.73 -5.56
CA TYR A 203 8.84 -6.69 -4.61
C TYR A 203 8.07 -6.68 -3.30
N SER A 204 7.82 -5.49 -2.74
CA SER A 204 6.99 -5.36 -1.53
C SER A 204 5.59 -5.97 -1.71
N THR A 205 5.00 -5.81 -2.88
CA THR A 205 3.69 -6.40 -3.17
C THR A 205 3.73 -7.93 -3.26
N LEU A 206 4.81 -8.51 -3.79
CA LEU A 206 5.04 -9.96 -3.79
C LEU A 206 5.11 -10.51 -2.36
N LEU A 207 5.88 -9.86 -1.48
CA LEU A 207 6.03 -10.25 -0.08
C LEU A 207 4.72 -10.10 0.70
N ASN A 208 3.99 -9.00 0.47
CA ASN A 208 2.67 -8.77 1.04
C ASN A 208 1.67 -9.86 0.63
N ALA A 209 1.72 -10.33 -0.62
CA ALA A 209 0.89 -11.45 -1.05
C ALA A 209 1.25 -12.74 -0.31
N CYS A 210 2.53 -13.04 -0.12
CA CYS A 210 2.97 -14.19 0.66
C CYS A 210 2.42 -14.14 2.10
N GLY A 211 2.57 -12.99 2.78
CA GLY A 211 2.07 -12.79 4.13
C GLY A 211 0.55 -12.92 4.26
N ARG A 212 -0.23 -12.30 3.35
CA ARG A 212 -1.71 -12.35 3.36
C ARG A 212 -2.29 -13.73 3.07
N HIS A 213 -1.49 -14.62 2.48
CA HIS A 213 -1.83 -16.00 2.24
C HIS A 213 -1.30 -16.95 3.34
N GLY A 214 -0.73 -16.41 4.43
CA GLY A 214 -0.20 -17.22 5.54
C GLY A 214 1.06 -17.99 5.16
N ARG A 215 1.79 -17.54 4.13
CA ARG A 215 2.99 -18.17 3.58
C ARG A 215 4.21 -17.26 3.70
N ALA A 216 4.37 -16.59 4.84
CA ALA A 216 5.44 -15.62 5.06
C ALA A 216 6.84 -16.26 4.93
N GLU A 217 6.97 -17.54 5.28
CA GLU A 217 8.20 -18.32 5.13
C GLU A 217 8.69 -18.37 3.67
N ILE A 218 7.79 -18.47 2.70
CA ILE A 218 8.15 -18.38 1.27
C ILE A 218 8.75 -17.02 0.95
N GLY A 219 8.15 -15.94 1.46
CA GLY A 219 8.65 -14.58 1.27
C GLY A 219 10.06 -14.42 1.86
N ILE A 220 10.33 -15.03 3.01
CA ILE A 220 11.65 -15.04 3.64
C ILE A 220 12.67 -15.77 2.76
N GLU A 221 12.36 -16.96 2.24
CA GLU A 221 13.28 -17.69 1.34
C GLU A 221 13.62 -16.87 0.09
N VAL A 222 12.64 -16.17 -0.49
CA VAL A 222 12.87 -15.25 -1.62
C VAL A 222 13.80 -14.10 -1.22
N CYS A 223 13.59 -13.50 -0.05
CA CYS A 223 14.48 -12.47 0.50
C CYS A 223 15.91 -12.99 0.73
N LEU A 224 16.08 -14.27 1.09
CA LEU A 224 17.37 -14.92 1.29
C LEU A 224 18.06 -15.38 -0.01
N GLY A 225 17.45 -15.12 -1.17
CA GLY A 225 18.07 -15.34 -2.48
C GLY A 225 17.49 -16.50 -3.28
N ASP A 226 16.42 -17.16 -2.83
CA ASP A 226 15.74 -18.16 -3.64
C ASP A 226 15.13 -17.50 -4.90
N ARG A 227 15.57 -17.95 -6.07
CA ARG A 227 15.05 -17.55 -7.40
C ARG A 227 14.45 -18.75 -8.16
N GLY A 228 14.23 -19.87 -7.46
CA GLY A 228 13.69 -21.12 -7.96
C GLY A 228 12.29 -21.39 -7.44
N GLU A 229 12.11 -22.47 -6.69
CA GLU A 229 10.79 -22.99 -6.31
C GLU A 229 10.00 -22.01 -5.43
N ASN A 230 10.59 -21.48 -4.35
CA ASN A 230 9.86 -20.55 -3.48
C ASN A 230 9.49 -19.26 -4.23
N TYR A 231 10.36 -18.79 -5.11
CA TYR A 231 10.04 -17.63 -5.96
C TYR A 231 8.85 -17.90 -6.91
N LEU A 232 8.78 -19.07 -7.55
CA LEU A 232 7.64 -19.45 -8.39
C LEU A 232 6.33 -19.55 -7.58
N VAL A 233 6.40 -20.04 -6.35
CA VAL A 233 5.23 -20.09 -5.46
C VAL A 233 4.83 -18.67 -5.04
N ALA A 234 5.77 -17.80 -4.68
CA ALA A 234 5.51 -16.40 -4.35
C ALA A 234 4.81 -15.67 -5.50
N MET A 235 5.28 -15.87 -6.74
CA MET A 235 4.64 -15.36 -7.96
C MET A 235 3.21 -15.87 -8.11
N SER A 236 2.98 -17.16 -7.88
CA SER A 236 1.63 -17.75 -7.93
C SER A 236 0.71 -17.15 -6.88
N LEU A 237 1.20 -16.95 -5.65
CA LEU A 237 0.46 -16.30 -4.56
C LEU A 237 0.10 -14.85 -4.91
N MET A 238 1.03 -14.11 -5.51
CA MET A 238 0.78 -12.73 -5.96
C MET A 238 -0.29 -12.66 -7.06
N GLN A 239 -0.30 -13.59 -8.01
CA GLN A 239 -1.35 -13.65 -9.04
C GLN A 239 -2.71 -14.03 -8.45
N GLU A 240 -2.73 -15.00 -7.54
CA GLU A 240 -3.93 -15.39 -6.81
C GLU A 240 -4.48 -14.22 -5.96
N HIS A 241 -3.62 -13.50 -5.26
CA HIS A 241 -3.98 -12.32 -4.49
C HIS A 241 -4.63 -11.26 -5.39
N ARG A 242 -4.03 -10.97 -6.55
CA ARG A 242 -4.62 -10.04 -7.55
C ARG A 242 -5.98 -10.51 -8.05
N ARG A 243 -6.17 -11.82 -8.23
CA ARG A 243 -7.47 -12.39 -8.62
C ARG A 243 -8.53 -12.18 -7.54
N GLN A 244 -8.20 -12.46 -6.28
CA GLN A 244 -9.10 -12.28 -5.14
C GLN A 244 -9.49 -10.81 -4.95
N LEU A 245 -8.56 -9.87 -5.14
CA LEU A 245 -8.87 -8.43 -5.08
C LEU A 245 -9.86 -8.00 -6.17
N ARG A 246 -9.68 -8.48 -7.41
CA ARG A 246 -10.64 -8.21 -8.50
C ARG A 246 -12.01 -8.78 -8.18
N GLN A 247 -12.07 -10.03 -7.74
CA GLN A 247 -13.33 -10.68 -7.34
C GLN A 247 -14.02 -9.95 -6.19
N GLY A 248 -13.25 -9.43 -5.23
CA GLY A 248 -13.78 -8.61 -4.14
C GLY A 248 -14.39 -7.29 -4.62
N ILE A 249 -13.73 -6.60 -5.56
CA ILE A 249 -14.29 -5.39 -6.18
C ILE A 249 -15.59 -5.74 -6.91
N GLU A 250 -15.57 -6.76 -7.78
CA GLU A 250 -16.76 -7.23 -8.53
C GLU A 250 -17.92 -7.62 -7.60
N PHE A 251 -17.63 -8.28 -6.48
CA PHE A 251 -18.61 -8.61 -5.46
C PHE A 251 -19.30 -7.36 -4.92
N VAL A 252 -18.53 -6.34 -4.50
CA VAL A 252 -19.11 -5.10 -3.98
C VAL A 252 -19.88 -4.35 -5.07
N THR A 253 -19.36 -4.30 -6.30
CA THR A 253 -20.07 -3.70 -7.46
C THR A 253 -21.44 -4.33 -7.66
N LYS A 254 -21.55 -5.65 -7.52
CA LYS A 254 -22.78 -6.40 -7.77
C LYS A 254 -23.77 -6.33 -6.60
N ASN A 255 -23.29 -6.40 -5.37
CA ASN A 255 -24.15 -6.44 -4.18
C ASN A 255 -24.49 -5.04 -3.65
N GLY A 256 -23.80 -4.02 -4.13
CA GLY A 256 -24.01 -2.64 -3.74
C GLY A 256 -23.13 -2.20 -2.58
N LEU A 257 -22.97 -0.90 -2.48
CA LEU A 257 -22.33 -0.20 -1.39
C LEU A 257 -23.41 0.63 -0.70
N GLU A 258 -23.56 0.46 0.61
CA GLU A 258 -24.52 1.22 1.41
C GLU A 258 -23.91 2.56 1.81
N GLU A 259 -24.75 3.59 1.95
CA GLU A 259 -24.34 4.95 2.26
C GLU A 259 -24.96 5.42 3.57
N GLU A 260 -24.10 5.83 4.50
CA GLU A 260 -24.44 6.57 5.70
C GLU A 260 -24.15 8.06 5.51
N GLU A 261 -24.57 8.89 6.47
CA GLU A 261 -24.37 10.35 6.41
C GLU A 261 -22.89 10.71 6.19
N GLN A 262 -21.97 10.03 6.90
CA GLN A 262 -20.55 10.38 6.93
C GLN A 262 -19.62 9.34 6.30
N PHE A 263 -20.10 8.16 5.91
CA PHE A 263 -19.27 7.10 5.33
C PHE A 263 -20.07 6.18 4.41
N TYR A 264 -19.37 5.41 3.58
CA TYR A 264 -19.94 4.29 2.85
C TYR A 264 -19.58 2.98 3.55
N TYR A 265 -20.39 1.95 3.41
CA TYR A 265 -20.05 0.63 3.94
C TYR A 265 -20.55 -0.55 3.11
N PHE A 266 -19.91 -1.69 3.30
CA PHE A 266 -20.40 -2.97 2.81
C PHE A 266 -20.05 -4.08 3.80
N ASN A 267 -20.93 -5.08 3.86
CA ASN A 267 -20.68 -6.32 4.58
C ASN A 267 -20.41 -7.45 3.59
N ALA A 268 -19.18 -7.94 3.57
CA ALA A 268 -18.74 -9.01 2.70
C ALA A 268 -18.99 -10.41 3.28
N GLY A 269 -19.46 -10.53 4.52
CA GLY A 269 -19.65 -11.83 5.18
C GLY A 269 -18.39 -12.68 5.07
N SER A 270 -18.51 -13.85 4.47
CA SER A 270 -17.39 -14.76 4.16
C SER A 270 -16.95 -14.76 2.70
N GLU A 271 -17.55 -13.91 1.85
CA GLU A 271 -17.27 -13.85 0.40
C GLU A 271 -15.93 -13.15 0.12
N ILE A 272 -15.53 -12.21 0.98
CA ILE A 272 -14.21 -11.58 0.95
C ILE A 272 -13.49 -11.88 2.26
N LYS A 273 -12.29 -12.44 2.17
CA LYS A 273 -11.47 -12.76 3.35
C LYS A 273 -11.17 -11.52 4.17
N GLU A 274 -11.17 -11.67 5.50
CA GLU A 274 -10.84 -10.59 6.45
C GLU A 274 -9.48 -9.94 6.14
N SER A 275 -8.51 -10.76 5.72
CA SER A 275 -7.15 -10.32 5.43
C SER A 275 -7.05 -9.42 4.20
N ILE A 276 -8.08 -9.32 3.36
CA ILE A 276 -8.08 -8.50 2.14
C ILE A 276 -9.23 -7.50 2.07
N VAL A 277 -10.27 -7.61 2.91
CA VAL A 277 -11.48 -6.76 2.84
C VAL A 277 -11.16 -5.26 2.91
N GLY A 278 -10.21 -4.88 3.76
CA GLY A 278 -9.75 -3.49 3.84
C GLY A 278 -8.97 -3.02 2.60
N ILE A 279 -8.30 -3.92 1.87
CA ILE A 279 -7.65 -3.56 0.60
C ILE A 279 -8.73 -3.30 -0.45
N VAL A 280 -9.72 -4.18 -0.54
CA VAL A 280 -10.86 -4.03 -1.46
C VAL A 280 -11.53 -2.68 -1.23
N ALA A 281 -11.85 -2.34 0.02
CA ALA A 281 -12.44 -1.05 0.37
C ALA A 281 -11.60 0.15 -0.11
N GLY A 282 -10.27 0.10 0.05
CA GLY A 282 -9.40 1.18 -0.44
C GLY A 282 -9.35 1.25 -1.96
N MET A 283 -9.40 0.10 -2.64
CA MET A 283 -9.43 0.03 -4.10
C MET A 283 -10.75 0.51 -4.70
N LEU A 284 -11.86 0.48 -3.95
CA LEU A 284 -13.15 0.99 -4.43
C LEU A 284 -13.08 2.47 -4.82
N TYR A 285 -12.26 3.29 -4.16
CA TYR A 285 -12.06 4.69 -4.59
C TYR A 285 -11.59 4.79 -6.04
N GLY A 286 -10.76 3.84 -6.49
CA GLY A 286 -10.30 3.74 -7.88
C GLY A 286 -11.16 2.82 -8.76
N SER A 287 -12.35 2.43 -8.33
CA SER A 287 -13.26 1.59 -9.14
C SER A 287 -14.25 2.41 -9.99
N GLY A 288 -14.42 3.70 -9.68
CA GLY A 288 -15.44 4.56 -10.30
C GLY A 288 -16.86 4.35 -9.75
N ILE A 289 -17.06 3.46 -8.78
CA ILE A 289 -18.37 3.11 -8.22
C ILE A 289 -18.75 3.99 -7.01
N VAL A 290 -17.74 4.53 -6.32
CA VAL A 290 -17.91 5.32 -5.10
C VAL A 290 -17.23 6.67 -5.25
N GLU A 291 -17.86 7.71 -4.72
CA GLU A 291 -17.23 9.02 -4.63
C GLU A 291 -16.10 9.02 -3.60
N THR A 292 -15.06 9.81 -3.84
CA THR A 292 -13.93 9.93 -2.90
C THR A 292 -14.19 10.94 -1.77
N ASN A 293 -15.46 11.25 -1.51
CA ASN A 293 -15.91 12.33 -0.64
C ASN A 293 -16.14 11.90 0.83
N LYS A 294 -16.18 10.58 1.09
CA LYS A 294 -16.42 9.98 2.41
C LYS A 294 -15.51 8.75 2.64
N PRO A 295 -15.17 8.42 3.91
CA PRO A 295 -14.54 7.16 4.27
C PRO A 295 -15.35 5.93 3.84
N ILE A 296 -14.69 4.78 3.71
CA ILE A 296 -15.33 3.48 3.48
C ILE A 296 -15.07 2.56 4.68
N ILE A 297 -16.12 1.95 5.20
CA ILE A 297 -16.08 0.93 6.25
C ILE A 297 -16.39 -0.44 5.63
N ALA A 298 -15.43 -1.34 5.70
CA ALA A 298 -15.53 -2.70 5.18
C ALA A 298 -15.73 -3.68 6.33
N ILE A 299 -16.69 -4.59 6.21
CA ILE A 299 -16.98 -5.61 7.23
C ILE A 299 -16.78 -6.99 6.61
N ALA A 300 -16.05 -7.88 7.30
CA ALA A 300 -15.92 -9.30 6.95
C ALA A 300 -16.05 -10.16 8.21
N LYS A 301 -16.41 -11.43 8.04
CA LYS A 301 -16.53 -12.40 9.13
C LYS A 301 -15.20 -13.17 9.29
N ASN A 302 -14.71 -13.23 10.52
CA ASN A 302 -13.57 -14.07 10.91
C ASN A 302 -14.02 -15.53 11.07
N GLU A 303 -13.04 -16.45 11.09
CA GLU A 303 -13.30 -17.87 11.28
C GLU A 303 -13.92 -18.19 12.65
N ASP A 304 -13.59 -17.40 13.68
CA ASP A 304 -14.13 -17.54 15.04
C ASP A 304 -15.54 -16.94 15.21
N GLY A 305 -16.14 -16.42 14.13
CA GLY A 305 -17.48 -15.86 14.11
C GLY A 305 -17.54 -14.35 14.38
N SER A 306 -16.47 -13.74 14.90
CA SER A 306 -16.38 -12.30 15.10
C SER A 306 -16.30 -11.53 13.78
N LEU A 307 -16.47 -10.21 13.83
CA LEU A 307 -16.38 -9.31 12.69
C LEU A 307 -15.03 -8.60 12.65
N LYS A 308 -14.43 -8.57 11.47
CA LYS A 308 -13.33 -7.67 11.11
C LYS A 308 -13.92 -6.42 10.50
N ILE A 309 -13.69 -5.27 11.12
CA ILE A 309 -14.06 -3.97 10.57
C ILE A 309 -12.79 -3.25 10.10
N SER A 310 -12.79 -2.77 8.87
CA SER A 310 -11.66 -2.06 8.24
C SER A 310 -12.11 -0.72 7.67
N GLY A 311 -11.57 0.38 8.17
CA GLY A 311 -11.79 1.72 7.63
C GLY A 311 -10.72 2.11 6.60
N ARG A 312 -11.13 2.77 5.53
CA ARG A 312 -10.25 3.39 4.52
C ARG A 312 -10.68 4.81 4.21
N ALA A 313 -9.69 5.69 4.03
CA ALA A 313 -9.88 7.08 3.65
C ALA A 313 -8.89 7.47 2.54
N THR A 314 -9.07 8.65 1.96
CA THR A 314 -8.19 9.23 0.96
C THR A 314 -7.36 10.35 1.59
N LYS A 315 -6.25 10.75 0.94
CA LYS A 315 -5.46 11.90 1.37
C LYS A 315 -6.28 13.20 1.41
N ASP A 316 -7.30 13.34 0.56
CA ASP A 316 -8.22 14.48 0.60
C ASP A 316 -9.05 14.49 1.88
N LEU A 317 -9.54 13.33 2.32
CA LEU A 317 -10.29 13.19 3.56
C LEU A 317 -9.43 13.53 4.78
N LEU A 318 -8.17 13.11 4.78
CA LEU A 318 -7.21 13.48 5.83
C LEU A 318 -7.02 15.00 5.92
N ARG A 319 -6.91 15.68 4.77
CA ARG A 319 -6.83 17.15 4.71
C ARG A 319 -8.09 17.84 5.22
N LYS A 320 -9.25 17.19 5.14
CA LYS A 320 -10.52 17.64 5.73
C LYS A 320 -10.66 17.33 7.23
N GLY A 321 -9.66 16.70 7.84
CA GLY A 321 -9.64 16.40 9.29
C GLY A 321 -9.99 14.96 9.66
N ILE A 322 -10.36 14.10 8.70
CA ILE A 322 -10.66 12.69 9.00
C ILE A 322 -9.40 11.99 9.54
N ASN A 323 -9.57 11.31 10.66
CA ASN A 323 -8.58 10.44 11.27
C ASN A 323 -9.25 9.14 11.74
N LEU A 324 -9.12 8.09 10.92
CA LEU A 324 -9.75 6.80 11.17
C LEU A 324 -9.21 6.12 12.43
N GLY A 325 -7.88 6.11 12.62
CA GLY A 325 -7.26 5.48 13.78
C GLY A 325 -7.74 6.07 15.09
N LYS A 326 -7.81 7.41 15.17
CA LYS A 326 -8.37 8.11 16.33
C LYS A 326 -9.86 7.79 16.53
N ALA A 327 -10.66 7.83 15.46
CA ALA A 327 -12.09 7.54 15.53
C ALA A 327 -12.35 6.11 16.03
N PHE A 328 -11.66 5.12 15.46
CA PHE A 328 -11.83 3.71 15.84
C PHE A 328 -11.44 3.48 17.30
N LYS A 329 -10.33 4.07 17.76
CA LYS A 329 -9.88 3.96 19.16
C LYS A 329 -10.90 4.54 20.13
N GLU A 330 -11.43 5.73 19.85
CA GLU A 330 -12.44 6.37 20.70
C GLU A 330 -13.76 5.60 20.72
N VAL A 331 -14.24 5.13 19.55
CA VAL A 331 -15.49 4.35 19.48
C VAL A 331 -15.36 3.02 20.22
N CYS A 332 -14.21 2.33 20.10
CA CYS A 332 -13.99 1.08 20.83
C CYS A 332 -14.00 1.30 22.35
N ALA A 333 -13.33 2.37 22.83
CA ALA A 333 -13.33 2.73 24.25
C ALA A 333 -14.75 3.01 24.78
N ASP A 334 -15.62 3.62 23.96
CA ASP A 334 -17.01 3.90 24.32
C ASP A 334 -17.91 2.66 24.35
N ILE A 335 -17.60 1.63 23.55
CA ILE A 335 -18.37 0.37 23.51
C ILE A 335 -18.06 -0.47 24.76
N GLY A 336 -16.84 -0.39 25.29
CA GLY A 336 -16.49 -0.94 26.61
C GLY A 336 -16.19 -2.45 26.65
N ASP A 337 -16.11 -3.11 25.49
CA ASP A 337 -15.69 -4.51 25.37
C ASP A 337 -14.16 -4.62 25.21
N ASN A 338 -13.60 -5.84 25.27
CA ASN A 338 -12.21 -6.16 24.89
C ASN A 338 -11.92 -5.94 23.38
N SER A 339 -12.63 -5.01 22.75
CA SER A 339 -12.49 -4.61 21.36
C SER A 339 -11.30 -3.66 21.24
N GLU A 340 -10.22 -4.13 20.64
CA GLU A 340 -9.08 -3.27 20.31
C GLU A 340 -9.24 -2.73 18.90
N GLY A 341 -9.39 -1.41 18.80
CA GLY A 341 -9.45 -0.68 17.55
C GLY A 341 -8.37 0.39 17.45
N GLY A 342 -7.78 0.51 16.28
CA GLY A 342 -6.71 1.47 16.04
C GLY A 342 -6.15 1.42 14.63
N GLY A 343 -5.05 2.14 14.43
CA GLY A 343 -4.36 2.24 13.16
C GLY A 343 -3.95 3.67 12.83
N HIS A 344 -3.72 3.91 11.54
CA HIS A 344 -3.28 5.20 11.02
C HIS A 344 -4.48 6.08 10.66
N ALA A 345 -4.23 7.37 10.43
CA ALA A 345 -5.28 8.32 10.02
C ALA A 345 -6.01 7.89 8.73
N ILE A 346 -5.29 7.27 7.78
CA ILE A 346 -5.82 6.84 6.46
C ILE A 346 -6.40 5.42 6.43
N ALA A 347 -6.01 4.58 7.39
CA ALA A 347 -6.40 3.18 7.45
C ALA A 347 -6.41 2.70 8.90
N ALA A 348 -7.57 2.22 9.35
CA ALA A 348 -7.77 1.67 10.69
C ALA A 348 -8.54 0.37 10.63
N GLY A 349 -8.50 -0.39 11.71
CA GLY A 349 -9.27 -1.61 11.84
C GLY A 349 -9.53 -1.96 13.29
N LEU A 350 -10.49 -2.85 13.48
CA LEU A 350 -10.84 -3.41 14.79
C LEU A 350 -11.48 -4.79 14.61
N LYS A 351 -11.55 -5.54 15.70
CA LYS A 351 -12.33 -6.76 15.82
C LYS A 351 -13.53 -6.49 16.72
N LEU A 352 -14.72 -6.94 16.33
CA LEU A 352 -15.97 -6.67 17.03
C LEU A 352 -16.87 -7.91 17.03
N GLU A 353 -17.60 -8.14 18.10
CA GLU A 353 -18.66 -9.15 18.11
C GLU A 353 -19.93 -8.63 17.40
N GLU A 354 -20.63 -9.51 16.68
CA GLU A 354 -21.77 -9.14 15.82
C GLU A 354 -22.87 -8.29 16.51
N PRO A 355 -23.25 -8.54 17.79
CA PRO A 355 -24.26 -7.73 18.48
C PRO A 355 -23.90 -6.25 18.66
N HIS A 356 -22.61 -5.90 18.62
CA HIS A 356 -22.13 -4.54 18.85
C HIS A 356 -22.03 -3.72 17.55
N LEU A 357 -22.20 -4.36 16.39
CA LEU A 357 -22.09 -3.69 15.09
C LEU A 357 -23.04 -2.50 14.94
N PRO A 358 -24.35 -2.57 15.30
CA PRO A 358 -25.24 -1.41 15.17
C PRO A 358 -24.77 -0.20 15.98
N VAL A 359 -24.31 -0.43 17.22
CA VAL A 359 -23.79 0.62 18.11
C VAL A 359 -22.50 1.23 17.54
N PHE A 360 -21.63 0.40 16.96
CA PHE A 360 -20.43 0.87 16.28
C PHE A 360 -20.76 1.81 15.11
N MET A 361 -21.70 1.40 14.24
CA MET A 361 -22.07 2.17 13.04
C MET A 361 -22.66 3.54 13.39
N GLU A 362 -23.49 3.61 14.43
CA GLU A 362 -24.04 4.89 14.93
C GLU A 362 -22.92 5.81 15.48
N LYS A 363 -22.06 5.27 16.35
CA LYS A 363 -21.00 6.04 17.00
C LYS A 363 -19.95 6.51 16.00
N ILE A 364 -19.56 5.68 15.03
CA ILE A 364 -18.55 6.05 14.04
C ILE A 364 -19.06 7.14 13.09
N ASN A 365 -20.36 7.11 12.73
CA ASN A 365 -20.99 8.19 11.97
C ASN A 365 -20.87 9.52 12.72
N ALA A 366 -21.25 9.55 14.00
CA ALA A 366 -21.17 10.75 14.83
C ALA A 366 -19.72 11.24 14.99
N LYS A 367 -18.75 10.33 15.14
CA LYS A 367 -17.33 10.68 15.27
C LYS A 367 -16.75 11.28 13.99
N PHE A 368 -17.07 10.74 12.81
CA PHE A 368 -16.64 11.35 11.56
C PHE A 368 -17.24 12.75 11.37
N LYS A 369 -18.52 12.94 11.73
CA LYS A 369 -19.15 14.26 11.72
C LYS A 369 -18.41 15.29 12.59
N GLN A 370 -17.88 14.87 13.73
CA GLN A 370 -17.10 15.73 14.63
C GLN A 370 -15.69 16.05 14.10
N GLN A 371 -15.11 15.15 13.28
CA GLN A 371 -13.77 15.32 12.72
C GLN A 371 -13.74 16.22 11.49
N ILE A 372 -14.82 16.27 10.73
CA ILE A 372 -14.92 17.14 9.56
C ILE A 372 -15.14 18.56 10.05
N THR A 373 -14.07 19.38 9.98
CA THR A 373 -14.18 20.82 10.15
C THR A 373 -14.86 21.41 8.91
N PRO A 374 -15.85 22.33 9.04
CA PRO A 374 -16.43 23.04 7.90
C PRO A 374 -15.42 23.88 7.12
#